data_AF-A0A8T3NAV8-F1
#
_entry.id   AF-A0A8T3NAV8-F1
#
_cell.length_a   1.000
_cell.length_b   1.000
_cell.length_c   1.000
_cell.angle_alpha   90.00
_cell.angle_beta   90.00
_cell.angle_gamma   90.00
#
_symmetry.space_group_name_H-M   'P 1'
#
loop_
_entity.id
_entity.type
_entity.pdbx_description
1 polymer ?
#
loop_
_entity_poly.entity_id
_entity_poly.type
_entity_poly.pdbx_seq_one_letter_code
_entity_poly.pdbx_strand_id
1 'polypeptide(L)'
;MTDIPLKKIQPNKLNPRTRFSKSGLDDLAASIKQYGILEPIIVRPVNAHYEVVVGERRYRAAQQAGLDEVPAIVRSYSDDEVMEVNLVENVQREDLSAVEKARLCHELRQRFPERYASWDVIAKRIGVETDTVRAWVRTLHLPEEVQERIAPRELKRVPEGKIDYRTALDIAEKIKDPERQVEVATQLAEERVPREVAREVIRRAATETPASVANIAQEAASRPRASLAFTHRHYHGVVDGSRTRTTRRRPDPRIEPGAVVRADVIQFADLEIADVERKRLADFTEDDAHEEGGYTMEEFRELWQRSYGSWSPDEIVTIVRFRTARIL
;
A
#
# COMPACT_ATOMS: atom_id res chain seq x y z
N MET A 1 -30.31 14.26 -4.73
CA MET A 1 -29.13 15.13 -4.68
C MET A 1 -29.64 16.56 -4.76
N THR A 2 -29.17 17.43 -3.88
CA THR A 2 -29.64 18.81 -3.77
C THR A 2 -28.46 19.69 -3.38
N ASP A 3 -28.37 20.90 -3.93
CA ASP A 3 -27.36 21.87 -3.52
C ASP A 3 -27.76 22.48 -2.18
N ILE A 4 -26.82 22.47 -1.24
CA ILE A 4 -27.02 22.96 0.12
C ILE A 4 -26.05 24.11 0.36
N PRO A 5 -26.53 25.28 0.87
CA PRO A 5 -25.66 26.37 1.25
C PRO A 5 -24.60 25.91 2.25
N LEU A 6 -23.32 26.15 1.95
CA LEU A 6 -22.20 25.70 2.79
C LEU A 6 -22.32 26.21 4.24
N LYS A 7 -22.89 27.40 4.43
CA LYS A 7 -23.17 28.01 5.74
C LYS A 7 -24.15 27.20 6.61
N LYS A 8 -24.96 26.33 6.00
CA LYS A 8 -25.88 25.43 6.72
C LYS A 8 -25.26 24.09 7.07
N ILE A 9 -24.08 23.78 6.55
CA ILE A 9 -23.38 22.51 6.76
C ILE A 9 -22.28 22.71 7.79
N GLN A 10 -22.20 21.80 8.77
CA GLN A 10 -21.21 21.78 9.83
C GLN A 10 -20.33 20.52 9.72
N PRO A 11 -19.05 20.61 10.10
CA PRO A 11 -18.19 19.44 10.18
C PRO A 11 -18.67 18.49 11.27
N ASN A 12 -18.42 17.21 11.07
CA ASN A 12 -18.81 16.19 12.02
C ASN A 12 -17.87 16.14 13.21
N LYS A 13 -18.41 16.41 14.40
CA LYS A 13 -17.63 16.40 15.66
C LYS A 13 -17.16 15.01 16.05
N LEU A 14 -17.84 13.97 15.55
CA LEU A 14 -17.55 12.56 15.79
C LEU A 14 -16.53 11.99 14.79
N ASN A 15 -16.03 12.79 13.83
CA ASN A 15 -15.03 12.31 12.88
C ASN A 15 -13.63 12.34 13.54
N PRO A 16 -12.97 11.20 13.74
CA PRO A 16 -11.64 11.13 14.37
C PRO A 16 -10.54 11.77 13.51
N ARG A 17 -10.78 12.01 12.22
CA ARG A 17 -9.79 12.55 11.28
C ARG A 17 -9.71 14.08 11.38
N THR A 18 -9.01 14.57 12.39
CA THR A 18 -8.82 16.03 12.62
C THR A 18 -7.61 16.64 11.90
N ARG A 19 -6.72 15.83 11.29
CA ARG A 19 -5.52 16.33 10.58
C ARG A 19 -5.52 15.92 9.10
N PHE A 20 -5.70 16.91 8.23
CA PHE A 20 -5.49 16.77 6.78
C PHE A 20 -4.15 17.43 6.41
N SER A 21 -3.40 16.82 5.48
CA SER A 21 -2.21 17.48 4.92
C SER A 21 -2.65 18.74 4.18
N LYS A 22 -2.00 19.87 4.48
CA LYS A 22 -2.34 21.17 3.90
C LYS A 22 -2.21 21.17 2.38
N SER A 23 -1.13 20.58 1.85
CA SER A 23 -0.87 20.47 0.40
C SER A 23 -1.98 19.73 -0.35
N GLY A 24 -2.41 18.56 0.13
CA GLY A 24 -3.46 17.79 -0.55
C GLY A 24 -4.86 18.38 -0.44
N LEU A 25 -5.07 19.38 0.43
CA LEU A 25 -6.32 20.13 0.50
C LEU A 25 -6.30 21.31 -0.49
N ASP A 26 -5.15 21.97 -0.65
CA ASP A 26 -4.95 23.08 -1.59
C ASP A 26 -5.20 22.64 -3.04
N ASP A 27 -4.64 21.49 -3.45
CA ASP A 27 -4.84 20.93 -4.80
C ASP A 27 -6.31 20.58 -5.06
N LEU A 28 -6.98 19.99 -4.06
CA LEU A 28 -8.40 19.65 -4.15
C LEU A 28 -9.29 20.90 -4.23
N ALA A 29 -8.94 21.96 -3.48
CA ALA A 29 -9.65 23.23 -3.53
C ALA A 29 -9.48 23.92 -4.89
N ALA A 30 -8.28 23.87 -5.48
CA ALA A 30 -8.04 24.40 -6.83
C ALA A 30 -8.86 23.64 -7.89
N SER A 31 -8.90 22.31 -7.81
CA SER A 31 -9.71 21.47 -8.70
C SER A 31 -11.22 21.76 -8.53
N ILE A 32 -11.71 21.82 -7.29
CA ILE A 32 -13.11 22.14 -6.99
C ILE A 32 -13.49 23.55 -7.46
N LYS A 33 -12.57 24.52 -7.41
CA LYS A 33 -12.81 25.87 -7.95
C LYS A 33 -12.99 25.86 -9.47
N GLN A 34 -12.28 24.97 -10.17
CA GLN A 34 -12.32 24.88 -11.63
C GLN A 34 -13.50 24.04 -12.14
N TYR A 35 -13.78 22.90 -11.49
CA TYR A 35 -14.71 21.89 -11.98
C TYR A 35 -15.94 21.70 -11.09
N GLY A 36 -16.01 22.36 -9.94
CA GLY A 36 -17.00 22.10 -8.91
C GLY A 36 -16.75 20.78 -8.18
N ILE A 37 -17.69 20.41 -7.31
CA ILE A 37 -17.68 19.08 -6.68
C ILE A 37 -18.36 18.10 -7.64
N LEU A 38 -17.60 17.15 -8.18
CA LEU A 38 -18.13 16.12 -9.09
C LEU A 38 -18.92 15.04 -8.34
N GLU A 39 -18.42 14.60 -7.19
CA GLU A 39 -19.11 13.63 -6.33
C GLU A 39 -19.76 14.32 -5.14
N PRO A 40 -21.09 14.21 -4.94
CA PRO A 40 -21.76 14.89 -3.86
C PRO A 40 -21.31 14.39 -2.48
N ILE A 41 -21.33 15.29 -1.50
CA ILE A 41 -21.09 14.92 -0.09
C ILE A 41 -22.35 14.29 0.51
N ILE A 42 -22.19 13.43 1.52
CA ILE A 42 -23.34 12.89 2.26
C ILE A 42 -23.49 13.67 3.55
N VAL A 43 -24.68 14.20 3.80
CA VAL A 43 -25.00 14.95 5.01
C VAL A 43 -26.22 14.38 5.71
N ARG A 44 -26.31 14.60 7.02
CA ARG A 44 -27.51 14.32 7.80
C ARG A 44 -28.14 15.60 8.35
N PRO A 45 -29.48 15.68 8.47
CA PRO A 45 -30.13 16.79 9.14
C PRO A 45 -29.88 16.72 10.66
N VAL A 46 -29.47 17.85 11.26
CA VAL A 46 -29.30 18.01 12.71
C VAL A 46 -29.87 19.37 13.11
N ASN A 47 -31.01 19.38 13.80
CA ASN A 47 -31.76 20.60 14.12
C ASN A 47 -32.04 21.43 12.84
N ALA A 48 -31.60 22.70 12.82
CA ALA A 48 -31.72 23.60 11.67
C ALA A 48 -30.52 23.57 10.70
N HIS A 49 -29.59 22.63 10.89
CA HIS A 49 -28.35 22.50 10.13
C HIS A 49 -28.20 21.11 9.51
N TYR A 50 -27.14 20.95 8.74
CA TYR A 50 -26.68 19.68 8.22
C TYR A 50 -25.30 19.35 8.78
N GLU A 51 -25.02 18.08 9.02
CA GLU A 51 -23.69 17.61 9.45
C GLU A 51 -23.11 16.67 8.39
N VAL A 52 -21.82 16.81 8.08
CA VAL A 52 -21.14 15.98 7.07
C VAL A 52 -20.95 14.54 7.57
N VAL A 53 -21.53 13.57 6.88
CA VAL A 53 -21.34 12.15 7.19
C VAL A 53 -20.19 11.58 6.36
N VAL A 54 -20.15 11.88 5.06
CA VAL A 54 -19.08 11.43 4.14
C VAL A 54 -18.63 12.60 3.28
N GLY A 55 -17.31 12.70 3.06
CA GLY A 55 -16.74 13.73 2.18
C GLY A 55 -16.20 14.96 2.92
N GLU A 56 -15.75 14.82 4.17
CA GLU A 56 -15.17 15.91 4.99
C GLU A 56 -14.07 16.70 4.23
N ARG A 57 -13.21 16.00 3.47
CA ARG A 57 -12.18 16.66 2.63
C ARG A 57 -12.78 17.54 1.54
N ARG A 58 -13.84 17.08 0.87
CA ARG A 58 -14.55 17.83 -0.19
C ARG A 58 -15.26 19.03 0.41
N TYR A 59 -15.90 18.87 1.56
CA TYR A 59 -16.52 19.97 2.30
C TYR A 59 -15.49 21.06 2.65
N ARG A 60 -14.36 20.70 3.25
CA ARG A 60 -13.30 21.67 3.60
C ARG A 60 -12.67 22.34 2.38
N ALA A 61 -12.39 21.56 1.33
CA ALA A 61 -11.84 22.10 0.09
C ALA A 61 -12.82 23.05 -0.60
N ALA A 62 -14.13 22.80 -0.52
CA ALA A 62 -15.15 23.70 -1.05
C ALA A 62 -15.27 25.00 -0.25
N GLN A 63 -15.13 24.94 1.08
CA GLN A 63 -15.00 26.15 1.90
C GLN A 63 -13.77 26.97 1.49
N GLN A 64 -12.63 26.32 1.26
CA GLN A 64 -11.40 26.98 0.83
C GLN A 64 -11.49 27.53 -0.60
N ALA A 65 -12.21 26.85 -1.50
CA ALA A 65 -12.46 27.29 -2.87
C ALA A 65 -13.42 28.50 -2.95
N GLY A 66 -14.15 28.79 -1.86
CA GLY A 66 -15.08 29.92 -1.78
C GLY A 66 -16.43 29.66 -2.46
N LEU A 67 -16.87 28.40 -2.50
CA LEU A 67 -18.21 28.06 -2.99
C LEU A 67 -19.30 28.56 -2.02
N ASP A 68 -20.46 28.93 -2.57
CA ASP A 68 -21.64 29.30 -1.77
C ASP A 68 -22.47 28.08 -1.37
N GLU A 69 -22.58 27.10 -2.27
CA GLU A 69 -23.34 25.86 -2.12
C GLU A 69 -22.56 24.66 -2.64
N VAL A 70 -22.95 23.48 -2.17
CA VAL A 70 -22.33 22.20 -2.56
C VAL A 70 -23.37 21.13 -2.84
N PRO A 71 -23.16 20.28 -3.85
CA PRO A 71 -24.04 19.16 -4.12
C PRO A 71 -23.96 18.15 -2.98
N ALA A 72 -25.11 17.85 -2.39
CA ALA A 72 -25.21 16.97 -1.25
C ALA A 72 -26.34 15.94 -1.38
N ILE A 73 -26.16 14.80 -0.73
CA ILE A 73 -27.19 13.79 -0.52
C ILE A 73 -27.58 13.85 0.95
N VAL A 74 -28.82 14.25 1.21
CA VAL A 74 -29.38 14.25 2.57
C VAL A 74 -29.85 12.85 2.90
N ARG A 75 -29.31 12.27 3.99
CA ARG A 75 -29.77 11.00 4.55
C ARG A 75 -29.98 11.14 6.05
N SER A 76 -31.04 10.55 6.56
CA SER A 76 -31.26 10.48 8.00
C SER A 76 -30.36 9.39 8.58
N TYR A 77 -29.41 9.80 9.43
CA TYR A 77 -28.55 8.90 10.18
C TYR A 77 -28.56 9.28 11.66
N SER A 78 -28.77 8.29 12.53
CA SER A 78 -28.49 8.40 13.97
C SER A 78 -26.99 8.64 14.23
N ASP A 79 -26.65 9.12 15.42
CA ASP A 79 -25.25 9.31 15.84
C ASP A 79 -24.44 8.01 15.71
N ASP A 80 -25.06 6.90 16.09
CA ASP A 80 -24.48 5.56 15.98
C ASP A 80 -24.21 5.16 14.53
N GLU A 81 -25.15 5.41 13.60
CA GLU A 81 -24.94 5.11 12.18
C GLU A 81 -23.86 6.00 11.55
N VAL A 82 -23.80 7.28 11.92
CA VAL A 82 -22.73 8.17 11.45
C VAL A 82 -21.37 7.69 11.92
N MET A 83 -21.28 7.27 13.18
CA MET A 83 -20.06 6.72 13.75
C MET A 83 -19.67 5.38 13.10
N GLU A 84 -20.63 4.51 12.83
CA GLU A 84 -20.44 3.27 12.07
C GLU A 84 -19.85 3.54 10.68
N VAL A 85 -20.47 4.45 9.92
CA VAL A 85 -20.02 4.82 8.57
C VAL A 85 -18.59 5.38 8.60
N ASN A 86 -18.28 6.26 9.56
CA ASN A 86 -16.94 6.82 9.73
C ASN A 86 -15.90 5.74 10.05
N LEU A 87 -16.22 4.79 10.92
CA LEU A 87 -15.31 3.70 11.27
C LEU A 87 -15.06 2.77 10.07
N VAL A 88 -16.11 2.42 9.31
CA VAL A 88 -16.00 1.57 8.12
C VAL A 88 -15.13 2.23 7.05
N GLU A 89 -15.35 3.52 6.74
CA GLU A 89 -14.51 4.26 5.79
C GLU A 89 -13.05 4.30 6.26
N ASN A 90 -12.83 4.54 7.55
CA ASN A 90 -11.48 4.62 8.09
C ASN A 90 -10.75 3.27 7.98
N VAL A 91 -11.43 2.13 8.21
CA VAL A 91 -10.84 0.78 8.01
C VAL A 91 -10.39 0.55 6.57
N GLN A 92 -11.14 1.06 5.59
CA GLN A 92 -10.88 0.86 4.16
C GLN A 92 -9.69 1.68 3.63
N ARG A 93 -9.12 2.57 4.44
CA ARG A 93 -7.95 3.36 4.05
C ARG A 93 -6.74 2.48 3.72
N GLU A 94 -6.10 2.78 2.60
CA GLU A 94 -4.91 2.06 2.15
C GLU A 94 -3.67 2.36 3.00
N ASP A 95 -3.60 3.56 3.59
CA ASP A 95 -2.44 4.03 4.36
C ASP A 95 -2.38 3.47 5.79
N LEU A 96 -3.44 2.81 6.27
CA LEU A 96 -3.46 2.18 7.58
C LEU A 96 -2.71 0.84 7.59
N SER A 97 -1.91 0.63 8.63
CA SER A 97 -1.29 -0.65 8.94
C SER A 97 -2.31 -1.72 9.36
N ALA A 98 -1.90 -3.00 9.31
CA ALA A 98 -2.73 -4.12 9.74
C ALA A 98 -3.16 -4.01 11.21
N VAL A 99 -2.29 -3.49 12.09
CA VAL A 99 -2.60 -3.29 13.52
C VAL A 99 -3.66 -2.20 13.69
N GLU A 100 -3.55 -1.08 12.96
CA GLU A 100 -4.55 -0.01 13.02
C GLU A 100 -5.91 -0.47 12.49
N LYS A 101 -5.93 -1.19 11.36
CA LYS A 101 -7.15 -1.81 10.83
C LYS A 101 -7.76 -2.79 11.83
N ALA A 102 -6.94 -3.59 12.51
CA ALA A 102 -7.40 -4.52 13.54
C ALA A 102 -8.06 -3.81 14.72
N ARG A 103 -7.48 -2.69 15.19
CA ARG A 103 -8.05 -1.88 16.28
C ARG A 103 -9.41 -1.32 15.90
N LEU A 104 -9.54 -0.78 14.69
CA LEU A 104 -10.82 -0.26 14.17
C LEU A 104 -11.87 -1.38 14.01
N CYS A 105 -11.48 -2.56 13.53
CA CYS A 105 -12.36 -3.72 13.47
C CYS A 105 -12.85 -4.15 14.86
N HIS A 106 -11.98 -4.09 15.87
CA HIS A 106 -12.35 -4.41 17.26
C HIS A 106 -13.29 -3.35 17.84
N GLU A 107 -13.04 -2.07 17.56
CA GLU A 107 -13.90 -0.95 17.92
C GLU A 107 -15.31 -1.08 17.31
N LEU A 108 -15.41 -1.47 16.04
CA LEU A 108 -16.71 -1.76 15.39
C LEU A 108 -17.51 -2.82 16.17
N ARG A 109 -16.86 -3.91 16.61
CA ARG A 109 -17.55 -4.96 17.42
C ARG A 109 -17.97 -4.47 18.79
N GLN A 110 -17.11 -3.68 19.45
CA GLN A 110 -17.39 -3.19 20.80
C GLN A 110 -18.54 -2.18 20.80
N ARG A 111 -18.56 -1.25 19.83
CA ARG A 111 -19.59 -0.22 19.75
C ARG A 111 -20.91 -0.75 19.18
N PHE A 112 -20.85 -1.73 18.29
CA PHE A 112 -22.02 -2.23 17.56
C PHE A 112 -22.12 -3.77 17.57
N PRO A 113 -22.18 -4.40 18.75
CA PRO A 113 -22.08 -5.86 18.89
C PRO A 113 -23.16 -6.63 18.12
N GLU A 114 -24.39 -6.11 18.10
CA GLU A 114 -25.52 -6.73 17.38
C GLU A 114 -25.36 -6.68 15.85
N ARG A 115 -24.70 -5.62 15.33
CA ARG A 115 -24.46 -5.43 13.89
C ARG A 115 -23.17 -6.10 13.42
N TYR A 116 -22.19 -6.27 14.30
CA TYR A 116 -20.85 -6.79 14.03
C TYR A 116 -20.51 -7.97 14.95
N ALA A 117 -21.41 -8.96 14.97
CA ALA A 117 -21.30 -10.13 15.84
C ALA A 117 -20.06 -10.99 15.56
N SER A 118 -19.60 -11.05 14.30
CA SER A 118 -18.47 -11.88 13.86
C SER A 118 -17.52 -11.16 12.90
N TRP A 119 -16.32 -11.71 12.74
CA TRP A 119 -15.33 -11.22 11.77
C TRP A 119 -15.80 -11.38 10.32
N ASP A 120 -16.61 -12.40 10.03
CA ASP A 120 -17.23 -12.61 8.71
C ASP A 120 -18.19 -11.46 8.34
N VAL A 121 -18.97 -10.97 9.30
CA VAL A 121 -19.87 -9.83 9.08
C VAL A 121 -19.07 -8.55 8.81
N ILE A 122 -17.98 -8.31 9.56
CA ILE A 122 -17.07 -7.18 9.32
C ILE A 122 -16.47 -7.27 7.92
N ALA A 123 -15.90 -8.42 7.57
CA ALA A 123 -15.25 -8.65 6.28
C ALA A 123 -16.18 -8.36 5.10
N LYS A 124 -17.42 -8.86 5.17
CA LYS A 124 -18.47 -8.59 4.19
C LYS A 124 -18.83 -7.10 4.10
N ARG A 125 -18.91 -6.40 5.24
CA ARG A 125 -19.26 -4.96 5.30
C ARG A 125 -18.17 -4.08 4.71
N ILE A 126 -16.89 -4.41 4.94
CA ILE A 126 -15.75 -3.62 4.44
C ILE A 126 -15.26 -4.07 3.05
N GLY A 127 -15.78 -5.18 2.51
CA GLY A 127 -15.47 -5.66 1.17
C GLY A 127 -14.14 -6.40 1.05
N VAL A 128 -13.76 -7.19 2.06
CA VAL A 128 -12.53 -8.01 2.04
C VAL A 128 -12.82 -9.45 2.48
N GLU A 129 -11.86 -10.34 2.24
CA GLU A 129 -11.95 -11.74 2.70
C GLU A 129 -11.92 -11.84 4.23
N THR A 130 -12.71 -12.77 4.80
CA THR A 130 -12.73 -13.00 6.26
C THR A 130 -11.33 -13.27 6.82
N ASP A 131 -10.53 -14.07 6.11
CA ASP A 131 -9.18 -14.42 6.56
C ASP A 131 -8.24 -13.21 6.63
N THR A 132 -8.50 -12.17 5.83
CA THR A 132 -7.77 -10.90 5.90
C THR A 132 -8.08 -10.18 7.21
N VAL A 133 -9.36 -10.08 7.59
CA VAL A 133 -9.77 -9.48 8.87
C VAL A 133 -9.21 -10.27 10.05
N ARG A 134 -9.29 -11.61 9.99
CA ARG A 134 -8.72 -12.48 11.04
C ARG A 134 -7.20 -12.30 11.15
N ALA A 135 -6.49 -12.19 10.04
CA ALA A 135 -5.05 -11.93 10.04
C ALA A 135 -4.71 -10.59 10.69
N TRP A 136 -5.44 -9.52 10.38
CA TRP A 136 -5.28 -8.23 11.06
C TRP A 136 -5.51 -8.39 12.57
N VAL A 137 -6.62 -9.00 12.99
CA VAL A 137 -6.94 -9.19 14.42
C VAL A 137 -5.86 -10.00 15.15
N ARG A 138 -5.26 -11.00 14.52
CA ARG A 138 -4.15 -11.76 15.10
C ARG A 138 -2.94 -10.88 15.44
N THR A 139 -2.72 -9.78 14.72
CA THR A 139 -1.61 -8.85 15.02
C THR A 139 -1.75 -8.18 16.39
N LEU A 140 -2.97 -8.05 16.93
CA LEU A 140 -3.18 -7.47 18.27
C LEU A 140 -2.71 -8.37 19.42
N HIS A 141 -2.46 -9.65 19.14
CA HIS A 141 -1.96 -10.61 20.12
C HIS A 141 -0.42 -10.70 20.13
N LEU A 142 0.25 -9.94 19.25
CA LEU A 142 1.70 -9.81 19.24
C LEU A 142 2.18 -8.91 20.39
N PRO A 143 3.42 -9.07 20.86
CA PRO A 143 4.06 -8.11 21.76
C PRO A 143 3.98 -6.67 21.23
N GLU A 144 3.87 -5.68 22.11
CA GLU A 144 3.67 -4.27 21.72
C GLU A 144 4.79 -3.78 20.78
N GLU A 145 6.03 -4.17 21.05
CA GLU A 145 7.21 -3.82 20.25
C GLU A 145 7.11 -4.39 18.82
N VAL A 146 6.54 -5.58 18.65
CA VAL A 146 6.31 -6.16 17.31
C VAL A 146 5.17 -5.42 16.61
N GLN A 147 4.11 -5.04 17.34
CA GLN A 147 3.04 -4.21 16.78
C GLN A 147 3.55 -2.85 16.32
N GLU A 148 4.44 -2.20 17.08
CA GLU A 148 5.06 -0.93 16.70
C GLU A 148 5.93 -1.05 15.45
N ARG A 149 6.53 -2.21 15.20
CA ARG A 149 7.26 -2.48 13.94
C ARG A 149 6.35 -2.69 12.74
N ILE A 150 5.08 -3.08 12.94
CA ILE A 150 4.08 -3.15 11.87
C ILE A 150 3.42 -1.78 11.65
N ALA A 151 3.16 -1.08 12.76
CA ALA A 151 2.43 0.18 12.86
C ALA A 151 3.24 1.25 13.63
N PRO A 152 4.34 1.73 13.05
CA PRO A 152 5.21 2.70 13.72
C PRO A 152 4.49 4.02 13.93
N ARG A 153 4.59 4.54 15.16
CA ARG A 153 3.88 5.75 15.60
C ARG A 153 4.34 7.03 14.89
N GLU A 154 5.53 7.04 14.28
CA GLU A 154 6.08 8.19 13.56
C GLU A 154 6.09 8.00 12.04
N LEU A 155 5.35 8.84 11.32
CA LEU A 155 5.21 8.84 9.86
C LEU A 155 6.22 9.76 9.13
N LYS A 156 7.14 10.42 9.84
CA LYS A 156 7.95 11.52 9.26
C LYS A 156 9.13 11.06 8.38
N ARG A 157 9.50 9.78 8.46
CA ARG A 157 10.45 9.09 7.57
C ARG A 157 9.92 7.67 7.40
N VAL A 158 10.21 6.99 6.29
CA VAL A 158 9.95 5.54 6.17
C VAL A 158 10.55 4.92 7.44
N PRO A 159 9.73 4.34 8.34
CA PRO A 159 10.21 3.95 9.64
C PRO A 159 11.32 2.92 9.46
N GLU A 160 12.53 3.28 9.86
CA GLU A 160 13.65 2.34 9.94
C GLU A 160 13.17 1.16 10.77
N GLY A 161 13.16 -0.04 10.18
CA GLY A 161 12.72 -1.25 10.88
C GLY A 161 11.24 -1.62 10.78
N LYS A 162 10.48 -1.13 9.79
CA LYS A 162 9.14 -1.68 9.51
C LYS A 162 9.22 -3.12 9.01
N ILE A 163 8.39 -4.01 9.56
CA ILE A 163 8.17 -5.38 9.07
C ILE A 163 6.77 -5.52 8.48
N ASP A 164 6.63 -6.40 7.48
CA ASP A 164 5.32 -6.77 6.96
C ASP A 164 4.52 -7.55 8.03
N TYR A 165 3.20 -7.32 8.09
CA TYR A 165 2.34 -7.95 9.08
C TYR A 165 2.29 -9.47 8.90
N ARG A 166 2.44 -10.00 7.67
CA ARG A 166 2.46 -11.45 7.45
C ARG A 166 3.73 -12.07 8.00
N THR A 167 4.88 -11.38 7.86
CA THR A 167 6.13 -11.78 8.52
C THR A 167 5.96 -11.82 10.03
N ALA A 168 5.28 -10.83 10.63
CA ALA A 168 5.01 -10.83 12.06
C ALA A 168 4.09 -11.99 12.50
N LEU A 169 3.10 -12.36 11.67
CA LEU A 169 2.26 -13.53 11.93
C LEU A 169 3.03 -14.85 11.79
N ASP A 170 3.97 -14.95 10.83
CA ASP A 170 4.85 -16.09 10.68
C ASP A 170 5.74 -16.25 11.94
N ILE A 171 6.25 -15.14 12.50
CA ILE A 171 6.97 -15.12 13.78
C ILE A 171 6.09 -15.69 14.90
N ALA A 172 4.87 -15.18 15.09
CA ALA A 172 3.97 -15.67 16.14
C ALA A 172 3.56 -17.13 15.98
N GLU A 173 3.46 -17.62 14.74
CA GLU A 173 3.11 -18.99 14.49
C GLU A 173 4.23 -19.94 14.92
N LYS A 174 5.48 -19.63 14.53
CA LYS A 174 6.64 -20.51 14.71
C LYS A 174 7.37 -20.32 16.04
N ILE A 175 7.32 -19.12 16.62
CA ILE A 175 8.03 -18.78 17.86
C ILE A 175 7.00 -18.53 18.94
N LYS A 176 7.01 -19.35 20.01
CA LYS A 176 6.02 -19.25 21.10
C LYS A 176 6.42 -18.26 22.19
N ASP A 177 7.71 -18.09 22.41
CA ASP A 177 8.24 -17.18 23.42
C ASP A 177 8.14 -15.71 22.96
N PRO A 178 7.41 -14.84 23.69
CA PRO A 178 7.26 -13.42 23.33
C PRO A 178 8.58 -12.65 23.25
N GLU A 179 9.54 -12.91 24.14
CA GLU A 179 10.83 -12.22 24.12
C GLU A 179 11.60 -12.56 22.84
N ARG A 180 11.62 -13.85 22.47
CA ARG A 180 12.18 -14.31 21.20
C ARG A 180 11.47 -13.74 19.97
N GLN A 181 10.14 -13.55 20.02
CA GLN A 181 9.41 -12.90 18.92
C GLN A 181 9.90 -11.45 18.70
N VAL A 182 10.07 -10.68 19.78
CA VAL A 182 10.56 -9.30 19.73
C VAL A 182 11.97 -9.24 19.17
N GLU A 183 12.86 -10.13 19.61
CA GLU A 183 14.25 -10.19 19.13
C GLU A 183 14.32 -10.46 17.62
N VAL A 184 13.64 -11.51 17.15
CA VAL A 184 13.63 -11.86 15.72
C VAL A 184 12.98 -10.77 14.87
N ALA A 185 11.87 -10.18 15.34
CA ALA A 185 11.23 -9.07 14.66
C ALA A 185 12.16 -7.85 14.54
N THR A 186 12.92 -7.56 15.61
CA THR A 186 13.90 -6.47 15.66
C THR A 186 15.03 -6.70 14.66
N GLN A 187 15.56 -7.91 14.63
CA GLN A 187 16.66 -8.26 13.75
C GLN A 187 16.24 -8.24 12.27
N LEU A 188 15.07 -8.79 11.93
CA LEU A 188 14.54 -8.76 10.57
C LEU A 188 14.26 -7.33 10.09
N ALA A 189 13.81 -6.47 11.01
CA ALA A 189 13.58 -5.06 10.79
C ALA A 189 14.88 -4.30 10.47
N GLU A 190 15.90 -4.45 11.31
CA GLU A 190 17.20 -3.75 11.21
C GLU A 190 17.98 -4.19 9.97
N GLU A 191 18.06 -5.49 9.74
CA GLU A 191 18.79 -6.08 8.60
C GLU A 191 17.99 -5.97 7.27
N ARG A 192 16.74 -5.46 7.32
CA ARG A 192 15.84 -5.30 6.17
C ARG A 192 15.72 -6.57 5.32
N VAL A 193 15.59 -7.72 5.99
CA VAL A 193 15.59 -9.05 5.36
C VAL A 193 14.35 -9.19 4.45
N PRO A 194 14.50 -9.67 3.21
CA PRO A 194 13.36 -9.85 2.32
C PRO A 194 12.49 -11.00 2.83
N ARG A 195 11.18 -10.95 2.52
CA ARG A 195 10.18 -11.87 3.10
C ARG A 195 10.49 -13.34 2.88
N GLU A 196 10.98 -13.71 1.70
CA GLU A 196 11.37 -15.10 1.39
C GLU A 196 12.42 -15.62 2.37
N VAL A 197 13.41 -14.80 2.67
CA VAL A 197 14.51 -15.18 3.56
C VAL A 197 14.11 -15.02 5.02
N ALA A 198 13.26 -14.04 5.35
CA ALA A 198 12.68 -13.91 6.68
C ALA A 198 11.97 -15.20 7.10
N ARG A 199 11.29 -15.91 6.20
CA ARG A 199 10.68 -17.22 6.51
C ARG A 199 11.69 -18.29 6.93
N GLU A 200 12.87 -18.32 6.29
CA GLU A 200 13.94 -19.24 6.67
C GLU A 200 14.53 -18.85 8.03
N VAL A 201 14.80 -17.56 8.24
CA VAL A 201 15.28 -17.01 9.52
C VAL A 201 14.29 -17.37 10.64
N ILE A 202 12.99 -17.15 10.45
CA ILE A 202 11.92 -17.45 11.41
C ILE A 202 11.87 -18.95 11.72
N ARG A 203 11.97 -19.81 10.69
CA ARG A 203 11.92 -21.27 10.87
C ARG A 203 13.06 -21.74 11.78
N ARG A 204 14.26 -21.23 11.56
CA ARG A 204 15.45 -21.59 12.35
C ARG A 204 15.45 -20.97 13.73
N ALA A 205 14.92 -19.75 13.86
CA ALA A 205 14.84 -19.06 15.13
C ALA A 205 13.98 -19.74 16.19
N ALA A 206 13.09 -20.66 15.77
CA ALA A 206 12.32 -21.50 16.68
C ALA A 206 13.16 -22.55 17.41
N THR A 207 14.32 -22.95 16.86
CA THR A 207 15.16 -24.04 17.38
C THR A 207 16.60 -23.63 17.68
N GLU A 208 17.06 -22.51 17.14
CA GLU A 208 18.44 -22.05 17.23
C GLU A 208 18.62 -20.85 18.17
N THR A 209 19.86 -20.65 18.63
CA THR A 209 20.23 -19.58 19.55
C THR A 209 20.15 -18.19 18.90
N PRO A 210 19.98 -17.12 19.71
CA PRO A 210 20.09 -15.72 19.29
C PRO A 210 21.22 -15.43 18.31
N ALA A 211 22.44 -15.81 18.67
CA ALA A 211 23.63 -15.58 17.85
C ALA A 211 23.59 -16.32 16.50
N SER A 212 23.00 -17.52 16.45
CA SER A 212 22.85 -18.26 15.19
C SER A 212 21.89 -17.54 14.25
N VAL A 213 20.76 -17.07 14.79
CA VAL A 213 19.75 -16.32 14.02
C VAL A 213 20.30 -14.98 13.54
N ALA A 214 21.06 -14.27 14.39
CA ALA A 214 21.84 -13.07 14.04
C ALA A 214 22.67 -13.28 12.77
N ASN A 215 23.51 -14.31 12.80
CA ASN A 215 24.39 -14.67 11.69
C ASN A 215 23.60 -15.06 10.44
N ILE A 216 22.48 -15.77 10.57
CA ILE A 216 21.65 -16.16 9.41
C ILE A 216 21.02 -14.94 8.74
N ALA A 217 20.49 -13.97 9.51
CA ALA A 217 19.94 -12.77 8.89
C ALA A 217 21.01 -11.90 8.24
N GLN A 218 22.20 -11.81 8.85
CA GLN A 218 23.33 -11.09 8.27
C GLN A 218 23.84 -11.77 7.00
N GLU A 219 24.00 -13.09 7.02
CA GLU A 219 24.35 -13.86 5.83
C GLU A 219 23.29 -13.67 4.74
N ALA A 220 22.01 -13.76 5.10
CA ALA A 220 20.87 -13.52 4.22
C ALA A 220 20.85 -12.12 3.61
N ALA A 221 21.12 -11.08 4.42
CA ALA A 221 21.19 -9.69 3.97
C ALA A 221 22.43 -9.44 3.09
N SER A 222 23.54 -10.16 3.34
CA SER A 222 24.78 -10.06 2.59
C SER A 222 24.78 -10.80 1.25
N ARG A 223 23.87 -11.78 1.06
CA ARG A 223 23.71 -12.45 -0.23
C ARG A 223 23.27 -11.42 -1.28
N PRO A 224 24.02 -11.24 -2.38
CA PRO A 224 23.67 -10.25 -3.38
C PRO A 224 22.30 -10.59 -3.96
N ARG A 225 21.26 -9.78 -3.72
CA ARG A 225 19.97 -9.96 -4.37
C ARG A 225 20.15 -9.80 -5.88
N ALA A 226 19.40 -10.54 -6.68
CA ALA A 226 19.29 -10.17 -8.08
C ALA A 226 18.74 -8.74 -8.17
N SER A 227 19.27 -7.96 -9.10
CA SER A 227 18.86 -6.59 -9.30
C SER A 227 18.50 -6.33 -10.75
N LEU A 228 17.51 -5.46 -10.95
CA LEU A 228 17.14 -4.91 -12.24
C LEU A 228 17.69 -3.50 -12.32
N ALA A 229 18.61 -3.26 -13.25
CA ALA A 229 19.18 -1.94 -13.44
C ALA A 229 18.17 -1.00 -14.12
N PHE A 230 17.96 0.18 -13.55
CA PHE A 230 17.13 1.25 -14.08
C PHE A 230 17.98 2.50 -14.36
N THR A 231 17.34 3.63 -14.64
CA THR A 231 17.99 4.95 -14.67
C THR A 231 17.06 5.94 -13.95
N HIS A 232 17.52 7.14 -13.58
CA HIS A 232 16.70 8.10 -12.82
C HIS A 232 15.35 8.41 -13.49
N ARG A 233 15.34 8.52 -14.83
CA ARG A 233 14.11 8.72 -15.63
C ARG A 233 13.10 7.57 -15.54
N HIS A 234 13.50 6.40 -15.06
CA HIS A 234 12.60 5.25 -14.90
C HIS A 234 11.92 5.22 -13.54
N TYR A 235 12.30 6.10 -12.59
CA TYR A 235 11.83 6.05 -11.20
C TYR A 235 10.30 6.02 -11.09
N HIS A 236 9.61 6.98 -11.71
CA HIS A 236 8.15 7.08 -11.62
C HIS A 236 7.47 5.82 -12.16
N GLY A 237 7.80 5.42 -13.40
CA GLY A 237 7.23 4.22 -14.02
C GLY A 237 7.50 2.91 -13.27
N VAL A 238 8.63 2.82 -12.54
CA VAL A 238 8.90 1.67 -11.67
C VAL A 238 7.99 1.72 -10.44
N VAL A 239 7.95 2.88 -9.76
CA VAL A 239 7.20 3.06 -8.50
C VAL A 239 5.70 2.90 -8.68
N ASP A 240 5.12 3.45 -9.75
CA ASP A 240 3.69 3.35 -10.05
C ASP A 240 3.30 2.00 -10.70
N GLY A 241 4.29 1.17 -11.05
CA GLY A 241 4.09 -0.14 -11.64
C GLY A 241 3.66 -0.10 -13.11
N SER A 242 3.77 1.04 -13.79
CA SER A 242 3.44 1.17 -15.21
C SER A 242 4.54 0.64 -16.14
N ARG A 243 5.65 0.15 -15.58
CA ARG A 243 6.87 -0.16 -16.32
C ARG A 243 7.30 -1.62 -16.24
N THR A 244 7.78 -2.15 -17.36
CA THR A 244 8.48 -3.42 -17.47
C THR A 244 9.96 -3.20 -17.81
N ARG A 245 10.75 -4.27 -17.84
CA ARG A 245 12.17 -4.22 -18.17
C ARG A 245 12.53 -5.21 -19.27
N THR A 246 12.89 -4.68 -20.42
CA THR A 246 13.30 -5.45 -21.59
C THR A 246 14.82 -5.45 -21.71
N THR A 247 15.39 -6.63 -21.87
CA THR A 247 16.84 -6.82 -22.00
C THR A 247 17.17 -7.91 -23.01
N ARG A 248 18.23 -7.70 -23.79
CA ARG A 248 18.84 -8.75 -24.63
C ARG A 248 19.79 -9.67 -23.86
N ARG A 249 20.19 -9.28 -22.63
CA ARG A 249 21.03 -10.12 -21.77
C ARG A 249 20.18 -11.19 -21.11
N ARG A 250 20.73 -12.39 -20.96
CA ARG A 250 20.12 -13.41 -20.12
C ARG A 250 20.01 -12.84 -18.69
N PRO A 251 18.80 -12.76 -18.10
CA PRO A 251 18.66 -12.26 -16.75
C PRO A 251 19.38 -13.20 -15.78
N ASP A 252 19.70 -12.67 -14.60
CA ASP A 252 20.14 -13.49 -13.47
C ASP A 252 19.13 -14.64 -13.25
N PRO A 253 19.55 -15.90 -13.07
CA PRO A 253 18.64 -17.02 -12.85
C PRO A 253 17.66 -16.84 -11.69
N ARG A 254 17.96 -15.91 -10.76
CA ARG A 254 17.10 -15.56 -9.62
C ARG A 254 16.00 -14.54 -9.97
N ILE A 255 15.97 -14.03 -11.21
CA ILE A 255 14.87 -13.22 -11.73
C ILE A 255 13.87 -14.18 -12.36
N GLU A 256 12.95 -14.69 -11.55
CA GLU A 256 11.89 -15.62 -11.95
C GLU A 256 10.55 -15.19 -11.33
N PRO A 257 9.40 -15.57 -11.90
CA PRO A 257 8.09 -15.19 -11.36
C PRO A 257 7.95 -15.54 -9.87
N GLY A 258 7.53 -14.56 -9.07
CA GLY A 258 7.41 -14.63 -7.62
C GLY A 258 8.64 -14.18 -6.83
N ALA A 259 9.80 -14.01 -7.48
CA ALA A 259 11.02 -13.55 -6.80
C ALA A 259 10.96 -12.04 -6.48
N VAL A 260 11.55 -11.65 -5.34
CA VAL A 260 11.76 -10.23 -5.00
C VAL A 260 13.19 -9.78 -5.33
N VAL A 261 13.32 -8.85 -6.28
CA VAL A 261 14.59 -8.34 -6.80
C VAL A 261 14.73 -6.84 -6.52
N ARG A 262 15.95 -6.31 -6.52
CA ARG A 262 16.20 -4.89 -6.19
C ARG A 262 16.24 -4.02 -7.44
N ALA A 263 15.61 -2.85 -7.42
CA ALA A 263 15.73 -1.84 -8.47
C ALA A 263 17.06 -1.07 -8.31
N ASP A 264 17.98 -1.24 -9.26
CA ASP A 264 19.37 -0.76 -9.17
C ASP A 264 19.61 0.53 -9.97
N VAL A 265 20.04 1.58 -9.26
CA VAL A 265 20.69 2.85 -9.70
C VAL A 265 21.23 3.52 -8.43
N ILE A 266 20.41 3.47 -7.37
CA ILE A 266 20.65 3.99 -6.01
C ILE A 266 19.86 3.17 -4.95
N GLN A 267 19.43 1.94 -5.27
CA GLN A 267 18.61 1.05 -4.43
C GLN A 267 17.32 1.71 -3.89
N PHE A 268 16.38 2.06 -4.76
CA PHE A 268 15.18 2.82 -4.37
C PHE A 268 13.89 2.00 -4.21
N ALA A 269 13.87 0.75 -4.67
CA ALA A 269 12.70 -0.13 -4.53
C ALA A 269 13.08 -1.62 -4.53
N ASP A 270 12.27 -2.43 -3.86
CA ASP A 270 12.19 -3.88 -4.04
C ASP A 270 11.00 -4.19 -4.98
N LEU A 271 11.22 -5.06 -5.96
CA LEU A 271 10.29 -5.40 -7.04
C LEU A 271 9.93 -6.88 -6.97
N GLU A 272 8.64 -7.20 -6.94
CA GLU A 272 8.16 -8.58 -7.09
C GLU A 272 8.03 -8.89 -8.58
N ILE A 273 8.74 -9.90 -9.06
CA ILE A 273 8.67 -10.34 -10.46
C ILE A 273 7.32 -11.00 -10.71
N ALA A 274 6.51 -10.39 -11.57
CA ALA A 274 5.21 -10.90 -11.93
C ALA A 274 5.31 -11.96 -13.04
N ASP A 275 6.17 -11.71 -14.03
CA ASP A 275 6.34 -12.57 -15.20
C ASP A 275 7.71 -12.35 -15.85
N VAL A 276 8.23 -13.39 -16.50
CA VAL A 276 9.47 -13.35 -17.28
C VAL A 276 9.23 -14.03 -18.61
N GLU A 277 9.05 -13.22 -19.65
CA GLU A 277 8.72 -13.68 -20.99
C GLU A 277 9.93 -13.57 -21.92
N ARG A 278 10.14 -14.58 -22.77
CA ARG A 278 11.15 -14.52 -23.84
C ARG A 278 10.46 -14.56 -25.19
N LYS A 279 10.67 -13.54 -26.01
CA LYS A 279 10.12 -13.44 -27.37
C LYS A 279 11.15 -12.88 -28.33
N ARG A 280 10.94 -13.09 -29.63
CA ARG A 280 11.74 -12.41 -30.66
C ARG A 280 11.28 -10.96 -30.78
N LEU A 281 12.19 -10.06 -31.18
CA LEU A 281 11.81 -8.68 -31.50
C LEU A 281 10.76 -8.60 -32.62
N ALA A 282 10.70 -9.57 -33.53
CA ALA A 282 9.63 -9.69 -34.52
C ALA A 282 8.24 -9.84 -33.90
N ASP A 283 8.15 -10.44 -32.71
CA ASP A 283 6.91 -10.73 -31.99
C ASP A 283 6.64 -9.69 -30.88
N PHE A 284 7.44 -8.62 -30.80
CA PHE A 284 7.31 -7.54 -29.81
C PHE A 284 6.18 -6.58 -30.21
N THR A 285 5.23 -6.35 -29.31
CA THR A 285 4.00 -5.61 -29.62
C THR A 285 4.06 -4.14 -29.18
N GLU A 286 3.09 -3.35 -29.64
CA GLU A 286 2.93 -1.96 -29.21
C GLU A 286 2.58 -1.87 -27.71
N ASP A 287 1.86 -2.85 -27.17
CA ASP A 287 1.63 -2.99 -25.73
C ASP A 287 2.96 -3.22 -24.99
N ASP A 288 3.85 -4.09 -25.49
CA ASP A 288 5.17 -4.31 -24.88
C ASP A 288 6.02 -3.02 -24.88
N ALA A 289 5.95 -2.21 -25.94
CA ALA A 289 6.65 -0.91 -26.03
C ALA A 289 6.07 0.12 -25.05
N HIS A 290 4.74 0.15 -24.92
CA HIS A 290 4.06 1.01 -23.96
C HIS A 290 4.39 0.59 -22.52
N GLU A 291 4.41 -0.70 -22.23
CA GLU A 291 4.81 -1.25 -20.93
C GLU A 291 6.29 -0.97 -20.61
N GLU A 292 7.21 -0.95 -21.57
CA GLU A 292 8.64 -0.70 -21.29
C GLU A 292 8.91 0.73 -20.79
N GLY A 293 8.06 1.70 -21.14
CA GLY A 293 8.28 3.09 -20.76
C GLY A 293 7.39 4.13 -21.44
N GLY A 294 6.20 3.74 -21.87
CA GLY A 294 5.23 4.60 -22.56
C GLY A 294 5.57 4.90 -24.02
N TYR A 295 6.37 4.04 -24.66
CA TYR A 295 6.84 4.26 -26.04
C TYR A 295 5.84 3.74 -27.06
N THR A 296 5.76 4.39 -28.21
CA THR A 296 5.26 3.75 -29.44
C THR A 296 6.27 2.72 -29.97
N MET A 297 5.85 1.84 -30.89
CA MET A 297 6.76 0.88 -31.52
C MET A 297 7.93 1.55 -32.26
N GLU A 298 7.67 2.69 -32.90
CA GLU A 298 8.71 3.45 -33.61
C GLU A 298 9.73 4.03 -32.62
N GLU A 299 9.24 4.66 -31.54
CA GLU A 299 10.09 5.22 -30.48
C GLU A 299 10.92 4.14 -29.76
N PHE A 300 10.30 2.99 -29.46
CA PHE A 300 11.00 1.86 -28.87
C PHE A 300 12.09 1.33 -29.80
N ARG A 301 11.82 1.22 -31.10
CA ARG A 301 12.80 0.78 -32.11
C ARG A 301 13.99 1.74 -32.20
N GLU A 302 13.75 3.04 -32.19
CA GLU A 302 14.83 4.05 -32.13
C GLU A 302 15.65 3.92 -30.84
N LEU A 303 14.97 3.78 -29.70
CA LEU A 303 15.61 3.60 -28.39
C LEU A 303 16.45 2.32 -28.33
N TRP A 304 15.95 1.23 -28.93
CA TRP A 304 16.66 -0.05 -29.07
C TRP A 304 17.93 0.13 -29.89
N GLN A 305 17.83 0.74 -31.07
CA GLN A 305 18.97 1.00 -31.94
C GLN A 305 20.01 1.91 -31.27
N ARG A 306 19.59 2.97 -30.56
CA ARG A 306 20.51 3.83 -29.80
C ARG A 306 21.24 3.07 -28.68
N SER A 307 20.57 2.12 -28.04
CA SER A 307 21.13 1.36 -26.91
C SER A 307 21.99 0.17 -27.34
N TYR A 308 21.64 -0.46 -28.47
CA TYR A 308 22.14 -1.78 -28.87
C TYR A 308 22.69 -1.87 -30.29
N GLY A 309 22.58 -0.81 -31.09
CA GLY A 309 23.17 -0.66 -32.42
C GLY A 309 22.15 -0.85 -33.56
N SER A 310 21.69 -2.07 -33.77
CA SER A 310 20.78 -2.42 -34.88
C SER A 310 19.53 -3.14 -34.38
N TRP A 311 18.46 -3.10 -35.19
CA TRP A 311 17.23 -3.85 -34.95
C TRP A 311 17.28 -5.15 -35.75
N SER A 312 17.29 -6.29 -35.06
CA SER A 312 17.24 -7.61 -35.68
C SER A 312 15.95 -8.32 -35.29
N PRO A 313 15.02 -8.60 -36.23
CA PRO A 313 13.76 -9.27 -35.92
C PRO A 313 13.92 -10.63 -35.20
N ASP A 314 14.99 -11.36 -35.49
CA ASP A 314 15.29 -12.66 -34.88
C ASP A 314 15.96 -12.56 -33.49
N GLU A 315 16.28 -11.35 -33.01
CA GLU A 315 16.90 -11.16 -31.70
C GLU A 315 15.92 -11.53 -30.59
N ILE A 316 16.33 -12.45 -29.71
CA ILE A 316 15.52 -12.87 -28.56
C ILE A 316 15.76 -11.91 -27.41
N VAL A 317 14.68 -11.30 -26.93
CA VAL A 317 14.69 -10.42 -25.75
C VAL A 317 13.97 -11.11 -24.59
N THR A 318 14.32 -10.69 -23.38
CA THR A 318 13.62 -11.07 -22.16
C THR A 318 12.90 -9.84 -21.62
N ILE A 319 11.60 -9.95 -21.45
CA ILE A 319 10.74 -8.94 -20.85
C ILE A 319 10.47 -9.40 -19.41
N VAL A 320 10.90 -8.59 -18.45
CA VAL A 320 10.67 -8.82 -17.03
C VAL A 320 9.56 -7.88 -16.59
N ARG A 321 8.40 -8.45 -16.26
CA ARG A 321 7.27 -7.71 -15.68
C ARG A 321 7.35 -7.82 -14.18
N PHE A 322 7.14 -6.72 -13.48
CA PHE A 322 7.28 -6.65 -12.03
C PHE A 322 6.27 -5.68 -11.44
N ARG A 323 6.07 -5.79 -10.12
CA ARG A 323 5.28 -4.85 -9.32
C ARG A 323 6.18 -4.29 -8.23
N THR A 324 5.99 -3.01 -7.88
CA THR A 324 6.70 -2.43 -6.75
C THR A 324 6.18 -3.06 -5.45
N ALA A 325 7.01 -3.89 -4.82
CA ALA A 325 6.69 -4.53 -3.56
C ALA A 325 6.93 -3.58 -2.39
N ARG A 326 8.01 -2.78 -2.47
CA ARG A 326 8.38 -1.80 -1.44
C ARG A 326 9.25 -0.70 -2.04
N ILE A 327 8.97 0.56 -1.69
CA ILE A 327 9.89 1.69 -1.93
C ILE A 327 10.83 1.79 -0.73
N LEU A 328 12.14 1.95 -0.97
CA LEU A 328 13.22 1.82 0.05
C LEU A 328 13.57 3.13 0.77
#